data_AF-A0A8T7EJE6-F1
#
_entry.id   AF-A0A8T7EJE6-F1
#
_cell.length_a   1.000
_cell.length_b   1.000
_cell.length_c   1.000
_cell.angle_alpha   90.00
_cell.angle_beta   90.00
_cell.angle_gamma   90.00
#
_symmetry.space_group_name_H-M   'P 1'
#
loop_
_entity.id
_entity.type
_entity.pdbx_description
1 polymer ?
#
loop_
_entity_poly.entity_id
_entity_poly.type
_entity_poly.pdbx_seq_one_letter_code
_entity_poly.pdbx_strand_id
1 'polypeptide(L)'
;MSRSYVSNVLTDLRREEARASTAPVYNPPDLNVARVQTSLAARILEFIDNVRRDPYATVAQKIDDFQQITALRLDEQTTAEPIAAMTDEQWALIRAETLRLLENVMQDSIRESEVTSILERLPNQVSLRFDSRDVAIIVDIVSDLIRPNRTLNAASTQAAREAAAQAVPEQISSFQRGQIVVELRHETGASGCRGARTTWPASAARSALSDCDARRHRVADGAGDVRHVFGPLA
;
A
#
# COMPACT_ATOMS: atom_id res chain seq x y z
N MET A 1 -34.07 -6.64 40.29
CA MET A 1 -33.39 -5.32 40.22
C MET A 1 -32.06 -5.53 39.53
N SER A 2 -31.96 -5.13 38.26
CA SER A 2 -30.70 -4.98 37.55
C SER A 2 -30.02 -3.68 37.97
N ARG A 3 -28.68 -3.65 37.93
CA ARG A 3 -27.90 -2.41 38.02
C ARG A 3 -27.10 -2.26 36.73
N SER A 4 -27.07 -1.03 36.22
CA SER A 4 -26.40 -0.67 34.98
C SER A 4 -25.17 0.19 35.31
N TYR A 5 -24.07 0.02 34.58
CA TYR A 5 -22.88 0.84 34.71
C TYR A 5 -22.28 1.11 33.32
N VAL A 6 -21.52 2.20 33.20
CA VAL A 6 -20.75 2.51 32.00
C VAL A 6 -19.53 1.60 31.95
N SER A 7 -19.44 0.78 30.91
CA SER A 7 -18.29 -0.09 30.69
C SER A 7 -17.27 0.61 29.82
N ASN A 8 -16.19 1.10 30.44
CA ASN A 8 -15.06 1.72 29.73
C ASN A 8 -14.43 0.72 28.74
N VAL A 9 -14.30 -0.54 29.12
CA VAL A 9 -13.74 -1.60 28.25
C VAL A 9 -14.58 -1.80 26.98
N LEU A 10 -15.91 -1.87 27.11
CA LEU A 10 -16.78 -2.02 25.94
C LEU A 10 -16.79 -0.74 25.10
N THR A 11 -16.74 0.43 25.75
CA THR A 11 -16.64 1.72 25.06
C THR A 11 -15.35 1.82 24.25
N ASP A 12 -14.21 1.46 24.84
CA ASP A 12 -12.91 1.52 24.17
C ASP A 12 -12.79 0.49 23.04
N LEU A 13 -13.34 -0.71 23.22
CA LEU A 13 -13.45 -1.69 22.14
C LEU A 13 -14.27 -1.13 20.96
N ARG A 14 -15.44 -0.54 21.24
CA ARG A 14 -16.27 0.07 20.19
C ARG A 14 -15.61 1.27 19.52
N ARG A 15 -14.82 2.05 20.26
CA ARG A 15 -14.02 3.14 19.69
C ARG A 15 -12.94 2.61 18.75
N GLU A 16 -12.28 1.53 19.11
CA GLU A 16 -11.26 0.91 18.26
C GLU A 16 -11.88 0.30 17.00
N GLU A 17 -13.02 -0.39 17.13
CA GLU A 17 -13.81 -0.85 15.98
C GLU A 17 -14.20 0.31 15.06
N ALA A 18 -14.63 1.45 15.61
CA ALA A 18 -14.96 2.64 14.84
C ALA A 18 -13.73 3.18 14.08
N ARG A 19 -12.55 3.27 14.71
CA ARG A 19 -11.30 3.65 14.02
C ARG A 19 -10.96 2.68 12.89
N ALA A 20 -11.03 1.38 13.15
CA ALA A 20 -10.70 0.34 12.19
C ALA A 20 -11.65 0.33 10.98
N SER A 21 -12.94 0.60 11.20
CA SER A 21 -13.97 0.68 10.16
C SER A 21 -13.94 1.98 9.35
N THR A 22 -13.22 3.01 9.82
CA THR A 22 -13.17 4.31 9.14
C THR A 22 -12.35 4.21 7.86
N ALA A 23 -13.00 4.50 6.74
CA ALA A 23 -12.37 4.45 5.43
C ALA A 23 -11.21 5.46 5.31
N PRO A 24 -10.14 5.10 4.58
CA PRO A 24 -9.04 6.02 4.30
C PRO A 24 -9.50 7.23 3.49
N VAL A 25 -8.98 8.41 3.87
CA VAL A 25 -9.19 9.66 3.15
C VAL A 25 -8.00 9.90 2.21
N TYR A 26 -8.29 10.15 0.95
CA TYR A 26 -7.26 10.38 -0.08
C TYR A 26 -7.23 11.84 -0.50
N ASN A 27 -6.05 12.28 -0.95
CA ASN A 27 -5.92 13.56 -1.62
C ASN A 27 -6.70 13.56 -2.96
N PRO A 28 -7.00 14.75 -3.51
CA PRO A 28 -7.35 14.89 -4.91
C PRO A 28 -6.23 14.32 -5.82
N PRO A 29 -6.55 13.89 -7.05
CA PRO A 29 -5.53 13.47 -8.02
C PRO A 29 -4.49 14.57 -8.27
N ASP A 30 -3.22 14.21 -8.24
CA ASP A 30 -2.11 15.11 -8.55
C ASP A 30 -1.88 15.19 -10.07
N LEU A 31 -2.37 16.27 -10.67
CA LEU A 31 -2.22 16.54 -12.10
C LEU A 31 -0.76 16.76 -12.54
N ASN A 32 0.16 17.03 -11.61
CA ASN A 32 1.58 17.14 -11.96
C ASN A 32 2.16 15.78 -12.35
N VAL A 33 1.70 14.69 -11.73
CA VAL A 33 2.12 13.33 -12.12
C VAL A 33 1.73 13.06 -13.57
N ALA A 34 0.49 13.39 -13.95
CA ALA A 34 0.01 13.28 -15.32
C ALA A 34 0.90 14.06 -16.30
N ARG A 35 1.18 15.34 -16.01
CA ARG A 35 2.05 16.19 -16.86
C ARG A 35 3.45 15.61 -17.03
N VAL A 36 4.05 15.09 -15.95
CA VAL A 36 5.38 14.48 -15.98
C VAL A 36 5.36 13.22 -16.86
N GLN A 37 4.37 12.35 -16.71
CA GLN A 37 4.26 11.13 -17.53
C GLN A 37 4.01 11.44 -19.00
N THR A 38 3.13 12.38 -19.33
CA THR A 38 2.88 12.79 -20.72
C THR A 38 4.13 13.41 -21.36
N SER A 39 4.88 14.24 -20.61
CA SER A 39 6.15 14.81 -21.10
C SER A 39 7.24 13.75 -21.27
N LEU A 40 7.30 12.75 -20.40
CA LEU A 40 8.19 11.60 -20.54
C LEU A 40 7.84 10.79 -21.79
N ALA A 41 6.55 10.46 -21.97
CA ALA A 41 6.05 9.74 -23.13
C ALA A 41 6.42 10.43 -24.44
N ALA A 42 6.21 11.75 -24.54
CA ALA A 42 6.55 12.52 -25.73
C ALA A 42 8.04 12.43 -26.07
N ARG A 43 8.93 12.53 -25.06
CA ARG A 43 10.38 12.41 -25.25
C ARG A 43 10.80 11.00 -25.69
N ILE A 44 10.19 9.97 -25.12
CA ILE A 44 10.46 8.58 -25.49
C ILE A 44 10.00 8.30 -26.93
N LEU A 45 8.79 8.72 -27.28
CA LEU A 45 8.25 8.51 -28.63
C LEU A 45 9.03 9.29 -29.69
N GLU A 46 9.56 10.46 -29.34
CA GLU A 46 10.47 11.22 -30.20
C GLU A 46 11.82 10.49 -30.37
N PHE A 47 12.38 9.92 -29.30
CA PHE A 47 13.57 9.09 -29.40
C PHE A 47 13.35 7.88 -30.33
N ILE A 48 12.23 7.18 -30.17
CA ILE A 48 11.85 6.05 -31.05
C ILE A 48 11.70 6.52 -32.51
N ASP A 49 11.09 7.68 -32.76
CA ASP A 49 10.97 8.25 -34.11
C ASP A 49 12.35 8.51 -34.75
N ASN A 50 13.30 9.04 -33.97
CA ASN A 50 14.66 9.30 -34.44
C ASN A 50 15.42 8.00 -34.77
N VAL A 51 15.34 6.98 -33.91
CA VAL A 51 15.95 5.66 -34.16
C VAL A 51 15.31 4.98 -35.38
N ARG A 52 13.97 5.05 -35.54
CA ARG A 52 13.28 4.52 -36.71
C ARG A 52 13.77 5.15 -38.01
N ARG A 53 14.02 6.45 -38.01
CA ARG A 53 14.47 7.21 -39.18
C ARG A 53 15.96 7.10 -39.47
N ASP A 54 16.75 6.41 -38.64
CA ASP A 54 18.15 6.17 -38.93
C ASP A 54 18.30 5.26 -40.18
N PRO A 55 18.86 5.78 -41.29
CA PRO A 55 19.04 5.00 -42.52
C PRO A 55 20.26 4.06 -42.46
N TYR A 56 21.15 4.23 -41.47
CA TYR A 56 22.37 3.43 -41.32
C TYR A 56 22.22 2.31 -40.29
N ALA A 57 21.20 2.35 -39.44
CA ALA A 57 20.91 1.32 -38.47
C ALA A 57 20.15 0.12 -39.08
N THR A 58 20.62 -1.08 -38.77
CA THR A 58 19.89 -2.33 -39.03
C THR A 58 18.67 -2.47 -38.12
N VAL A 59 17.71 -3.32 -38.47
CA VAL A 59 16.53 -3.60 -37.64
C VAL A 59 16.94 -4.09 -36.24
N ALA A 60 17.94 -4.97 -36.15
CA ALA A 60 18.47 -5.46 -34.88
C ALA A 60 19.02 -4.33 -34.00
N GLN A 61 19.79 -3.40 -34.58
CA GLN A 61 20.31 -2.24 -33.85
C GLN A 61 19.19 -1.32 -33.37
N LYS A 62 18.15 -1.10 -34.17
CA LYS A 62 16.99 -0.29 -33.75
C LYS A 62 16.27 -0.92 -32.55
N ILE A 63 16.12 -2.25 -32.54
CA ILE A 63 15.55 -2.97 -31.40
C ILE A 63 16.45 -2.83 -30.17
N ASP A 64 17.76 -3.03 -30.31
CA ASP A 64 18.73 -2.87 -29.22
C ASP A 64 18.67 -1.45 -28.62
N ASP A 65 18.52 -0.42 -29.47
CA ASP A 65 18.36 0.97 -29.06
C ASP A 65 17.03 1.20 -28.33
N PHE A 66 15.93 0.59 -28.78
CA PHE A 66 14.65 0.63 -28.07
C PHE A 66 14.74 -0.01 -26.68
N GLN A 67 15.49 -1.09 -26.54
CA GLN A 67 15.70 -1.75 -25.24
C GLN A 67 16.54 -0.93 -24.24
N GLN A 68 17.23 0.12 -24.69
CA GLN A 68 17.90 1.06 -23.79
C GLN A 68 16.93 2.03 -23.09
N ILE A 69 15.66 2.07 -23.50
CA ILE A 69 14.64 2.93 -22.89
C ILE A 69 14.22 2.35 -21.54
N THR A 70 14.88 2.75 -20.46
CA THR A 70 14.63 2.19 -19.11
C THR A 70 13.22 2.42 -18.55
N ALA A 71 12.48 3.37 -19.13
CA ALA A 71 11.11 3.67 -18.72
C ALA A 71 10.07 2.72 -19.33
N LEU A 72 10.44 1.96 -20.36
CA LEU A 72 9.58 1.01 -21.07
C LEU A 72 10.16 -0.40 -20.97
N ARG A 73 9.29 -1.40 -21.06
CA ARG A 73 9.61 -2.82 -21.12
C ARG A 73 8.97 -3.40 -22.37
N LEU A 74 9.55 -3.00 -23.51
CA LEU A 74 9.03 -3.39 -24.82
C LEU A 74 9.32 -4.86 -25.08
N ASP A 75 8.28 -5.65 -25.31
CA ASP A 75 8.46 -7.01 -25.80
C ASP A 75 9.11 -6.98 -27.19
N GLU A 76 10.12 -7.81 -27.38
CA GLU A 76 10.93 -7.78 -28.60
C GLU A 76 10.09 -8.17 -29.82
N GLN A 77 9.33 -9.27 -29.75
CA GLN A 77 8.62 -9.81 -30.91
C GLN A 77 7.27 -9.11 -31.14
N THR A 78 6.55 -8.76 -30.07
CA THR A 78 5.21 -8.18 -30.20
C THR A 78 5.23 -6.67 -30.34
N THR A 79 6.30 -6.00 -29.91
CA THR A 79 6.35 -4.53 -29.85
C THR A 79 7.55 -3.95 -30.59
N ALA A 80 8.79 -4.25 -30.20
CA ALA A 80 10.00 -3.64 -30.78
C ALA A 80 10.19 -4.02 -32.27
N GLU A 81 10.07 -5.31 -32.58
CA GLU A 81 9.83 -5.96 -33.89
C GLU A 81 9.01 -5.07 -34.85
N PRO A 82 7.69 -4.99 -34.60
CA PRO A 82 6.77 -4.18 -35.40
C PRO A 82 7.15 -2.70 -35.46
N ILE A 83 7.54 -2.11 -34.32
CA ILE A 83 7.92 -0.69 -34.27
C ILE A 83 9.14 -0.42 -35.12
N ALA A 84 10.07 -1.35 -35.34
CA ALA A 84 11.19 -1.12 -36.24
C ALA A 84 10.78 -1.21 -37.72
N ALA A 85 9.76 -2.03 -38.04
CA ALA A 85 9.42 -2.40 -39.42
C ALA A 85 8.22 -1.65 -40.04
N MET A 86 7.35 -1.01 -39.23
CA MET A 86 6.16 -0.31 -39.74
C MET A 86 6.48 0.94 -40.56
N THR A 87 5.49 1.50 -41.27
CA THR A 87 5.66 2.76 -42.02
C THR A 87 5.62 3.98 -41.09
N ASP A 88 6.13 5.11 -41.57
CA ASP A 88 6.14 6.36 -40.79
C ASP A 88 4.73 6.91 -40.57
N GLU A 89 3.81 6.68 -41.52
CA GLU A 89 2.41 7.05 -41.37
C GLU A 89 1.74 6.24 -40.26
N GLN A 90 1.96 4.91 -40.23
CA GLN A 90 1.41 4.05 -39.18
C GLN A 90 2.00 4.41 -37.81
N TRP A 91 3.31 4.63 -37.74
CA TRP A 91 3.97 5.07 -36.51
C TRP A 91 3.44 6.40 -36.00
N ALA A 92 3.22 7.39 -36.88
CA ALA A 92 2.65 8.68 -36.50
C ALA A 92 1.24 8.54 -35.89
N LEU A 93 0.42 7.63 -36.43
CA LEU A 93 -0.91 7.33 -35.91
C LEU A 93 -0.85 6.67 -34.52
N ILE A 94 0.04 5.69 -34.34
CA ILE A 94 0.28 5.02 -33.05
C ILE A 94 0.77 6.03 -32.02
N ARG A 95 1.78 6.85 -32.35
CA ARG A 95 2.34 7.89 -31.47
C ARG A 95 1.25 8.85 -30.97
N ALA A 96 0.39 9.32 -31.87
CA ALA A 96 -0.69 10.23 -31.52
C ALA A 96 -1.71 9.56 -30.58
N GLU A 97 -2.03 8.28 -30.82
CA GLU A 97 -2.96 7.54 -29.96
C GLU A 97 -2.37 7.22 -28.59
N THR A 98 -1.10 6.83 -28.51
CA THR A 98 -0.39 6.58 -27.25
C THR A 98 -0.42 7.81 -26.35
N LEU A 99 -0.13 8.99 -26.88
CA LEU A 99 -0.19 10.24 -26.13
C LEU A 99 -1.61 10.57 -25.67
N ARG A 100 -2.59 10.46 -26.57
CA ARG A 100 -4.00 10.70 -26.27
C ARG A 100 -4.52 9.75 -25.18
N LEU A 101 -4.21 8.47 -25.28
CA LEU A 101 -4.65 7.45 -24.33
C LEU A 101 -4.01 7.67 -22.96
N LEU A 102 -2.70 7.89 -22.91
CA LEU A 102 -1.99 8.16 -21.66
C LEU A 102 -2.55 9.41 -20.97
N GLU A 103 -2.77 10.50 -21.70
CA GLU A 103 -3.34 11.73 -21.16
C GLU A 103 -4.73 11.49 -20.56
N ASN A 104 -5.61 10.81 -21.30
CA ASN A 104 -6.96 10.49 -20.82
C ASN A 104 -6.93 9.63 -19.55
N VAL A 105 -6.10 8.58 -19.52
CA VAL A 105 -6.01 7.68 -18.36
C VAL A 105 -5.44 8.41 -17.14
N MET A 106 -4.39 9.20 -17.32
CA MET A 106 -3.71 9.90 -16.23
C MET A 106 -4.50 11.12 -15.71
N GLN A 107 -5.49 11.60 -16.46
CA GLN A 107 -6.41 12.64 -16.00
C GLN A 107 -7.40 12.13 -14.94
N ASP A 108 -7.68 10.83 -14.93
CA ASP A 108 -8.54 10.19 -13.95
C ASP A 108 -7.81 9.95 -12.61
N SER A 109 -8.58 9.69 -11.55
CA SER A 109 -8.03 9.27 -10.25
C SER A 109 -7.47 7.85 -10.34
N ILE A 110 -6.16 7.69 -10.18
CA ILE A 110 -5.47 6.40 -10.17
C ILE A 110 -4.88 6.14 -8.78
N ARG A 111 -5.47 5.18 -8.05
CA ARG A 111 -4.87 4.60 -6.85
C ARG A 111 -4.03 3.38 -7.18
N GLU A 112 -3.06 3.08 -6.32
CA GLU A 112 -2.21 1.89 -6.43
C GLU A 112 -3.03 0.61 -6.63
N SER A 113 -4.09 0.43 -5.83
CA SER A 113 -4.98 -0.74 -5.91
C SER A 113 -5.81 -0.82 -7.19
N GLU A 114 -5.94 0.29 -7.93
CA GLU A 114 -6.75 0.38 -9.14
C GLU A 114 -5.91 0.13 -10.41
N VAL A 115 -4.57 0.17 -10.32
CA VAL A 115 -3.67 0.08 -11.49
C VAL A 115 -3.97 -1.13 -12.36
N THR A 116 -3.99 -2.34 -11.80
CA THR A 116 -4.27 -3.58 -12.56
C THR A 116 -5.60 -3.51 -13.30
N SER A 117 -6.66 -3.03 -12.64
CA SER A 117 -7.99 -2.89 -13.25
C SER A 117 -8.04 -1.83 -14.36
N ILE A 118 -7.16 -0.84 -14.32
CA ILE A 118 -7.02 0.16 -15.39
C ILE A 118 -6.31 -0.47 -16.57
N LEU A 119 -5.21 -1.20 -16.33
CA LEU A 119 -4.45 -1.91 -17.37
C LEU A 119 -5.31 -2.87 -18.18
N GLU A 120 -6.14 -3.68 -17.51
CA GLU A 120 -7.07 -4.62 -18.16
C GLU A 120 -8.09 -3.94 -19.07
N ARG A 121 -8.43 -2.68 -18.80
CA ARG A 121 -9.40 -1.90 -19.57
C ARG A 121 -8.76 -1.05 -20.67
N LEU A 122 -7.43 -0.92 -20.70
CA LEU A 122 -6.74 -0.08 -21.69
C LEU A 122 -7.06 -0.45 -23.15
N PRO A 123 -7.09 -1.75 -23.55
CA PRO A 123 -7.37 -2.09 -24.95
C PRO A 123 -8.73 -1.56 -25.43
N ASN A 124 -9.72 -1.47 -24.53
CA ASN A 124 -11.07 -0.98 -24.84
C ASN A 124 -11.16 0.56 -24.95
N GLN A 125 -10.09 1.27 -24.56
CA GLN A 125 -10.01 2.73 -24.65
C GLN A 125 -9.23 3.21 -25.88
N VAL A 126 -8.59 2.28 -26.60
CA VAL A 126 -7.93 2.55 -27.88
C VAL A 126 -8.99 2.75 -28.96
N SER A 127 -8.75 3.68 -29.88
CA SER A 127 -9.63 3.92 -31.01
C SER A 127 -9.86 2.67 -31.86
N LEU A 128 -11.11 2.41 -32.26
CA LEU A 128 -11.51 1.27 -33.11
C LEU A 128 -10.89 1.26 -34.52
N ARG A 129 -10.14 2.32 -34.90
CA ARG A 129 -9.41 2.38 -36.18
C ARG A 129 -8.15 1.52 -36.19
N PHE A 130 -7.65 1.14 -35.02
CA PHE A 130 -6.45 0.32 -34.89
C PHE A 130 -6.81 -1.17 -34.92
N ASP A 131 -5.93 -1.96 -35.53
CA ASP A 131 -6.04 -3.42 -35.47
C ASP A 131 -5.51 -3.97 -34.13
N SER A 132 -5.64 -5.27 -33.91
CA SER A 132 -5.21 -5.91 -32.66
C SER A 132 -3.71 -5.78 -32.40
N ARG A 133 -2.89 -5.71 -33.44
CA ARG A 133 -1.43 -5.60 -33.31
C ARG A 133 -1.05 -4.19 -32.86
N ASP A 134 -1.62 -3.18 -33.50
CA ASP A 134 -1.41 -1.78 -33.13
C ASP A 134 -1.95 -1.48 -31.73
N VAL A 135 -3.11 -2.05 -31.37
CA VAL A 135 -3.66 -1.96 -30.02
C VAL A 135 -2.69 -2.53 -28.98
N ALA A 136 -2.10 -3.70 -29.25
CA ALA A 136 -1.13 -4.32 -28.33
C ALA A 136 0.10 -3.41 -28.12
N ILE A 137 0.64 -2.84 -29.21
CA ILE A 137 1.79 -1.91 -29.16
C ILE A 137 1.45 -0.66 -28.33
N ILE A 138 0.29 -0.04 -28.58
CA ILE A 138 -0.15 1.15 -27.85
C ILE A 138 -0.31 0.83 -26.36
N VAL A 139 -0.94 -0.29 -26.03
CA VAL A 139 -1.19 -0.71 -24.65
C VAL A 139 0.11 -1.02 -23.92
N ASP A 140 1.06 -1.70 -24.57
CA ASP A 140 2.37 -2.02 -24.03
C ASP A 140 3.10 -0.74 -23.57
N ILE A 141 3.22 0.23 -24.49
CA ILE A 141 3.87 1.52 -24.21
C ILE A 141 3.14 2.30 -23.10
N VAL A 142 1.81 2.37 -23.16
CA VAL A 142 1.04 3.14 -22.16
C VAL A 142 1.11 2.49 -20.78
N SER A 143 1.08 1.16 -20.71
CA SER A 143 1.07 0.41 -19.44
C SER A 143 2.30 0.71 -18.59
N ASP A 144 3.47 0.82 -19.21
CA ASP A 144 4.73 1.11 -18.54
C ASP A 144 4.85 2.55 -18.03
N LEU A 145 4.05 3.47 -18.59
CA LEU A 145 4.08 4.90 -18.27
C LEU A 145 3.01 5.31 -17.26
N ILE A 146 2.02 4.45 -16.98
CA ILE A 146 1.00 4.75 -15.97
C ILE A 146 1.63 4.76 -14.58
N ARG A 147 1.35 5.83 -13.83
CA ARG A 147 1.74 5.95 -12.42
C ARG A 147 0.54 6.36 -11.57
N PRO A 148 0.39 5.83 -10.35
CA PRO A 148 -0.61 6.31 -9.42
C PRO A 148 -0.45 7.82 -9.19
N ASN A 149 -1.56 8.55 -9.28
CA ASN A 149 -1.60 9.99 -9.08
C ASN A 149 -2.41 10.38 -7.82
N ARG A 150 -2.92 9.39 -7.07
CA ARG A 150 -3.73 9.63 -5.87
C ARG A 150 -3.13 8.94 -4.65
N THR A 151 -2.72 9.76 -3.69
CA THR A 151 -2.05 9.30 -2.47
C THR A 151 -2.95 9.40 -1.23
N LEU A 152 -2.68 8.54 -0.25
CA LEU A 152 -3.36 8.55 1.04
C LEU A 152 -3.06 9.85 1.80
N ASN A 153 -4.10 10.52 2.30
CA ASN A 153 -3.93 11.61 3.24
C ASN A 153 -3.92 11.04 4.66
N ALA A 154 -2.73 10.74 5.18
CA ALA A 154 -2.56 10.14 6.50
C ALA A 154 -3.14 11.03 7.61
N ALA A 155 -2.94 12.35 7.53
CA ALA A 155 -3.43 13.31 8.52
C ALA A 155 -4.97 13.37 8.55
N SER A 156 -5.62 13.53 7.40
CA SER A 156 -7.09 13.55 7.31
C SER A 156 -7.70 12.19 7.66
N THR A 157 -7.03 11.09 7.31
CA THR A 157 -7.47 9.74 7.70
C THR A 157 -7.42 9.57 9.23
N GLN A 158 -6.34 10.01 9.86
CA GLN A 158 -6.20 9.92 11.31
C GLN A 158 -7.22 10.82 12.04
N ALA A 159 -7.43 12.05 11.56
CA ALA A 159 -8.45 12.94 12.09
C ALA A 159 -9.87 12.35 11.95
N ALA A 160 -10.18 11.73 10.81
CA ALA A 160 -11.46 11.05 10.60
C ALA A 160 -11.64 9.85 11.55
N ARG A 161 -10.59 9.07 11.79
CA ARG A 161 -10.60 7.96 12.76
C ARG A 161 -10.84 8.44 14.18
N GLU A 162 -10.18 9.53 14.57
CA GLU A 162 -10.36 10.13 15.90
C GLU A 162 -11.77 10.68 16.08
N ALA A 163 -12.30 11.37 15.08
CA ALA A 163 -13.69 11.85 15.08
C ALA A 163 -14.68 10.68 15.17
N ALA A 164 -14.47 9.59 14.45
CA ALA A 164 -15.29 8.40 14.51
C ALA A 164 -15.26 7.76 15.91
N ALA A 165 -14.09 7.66 16.55
CA ALA A 165 -13.96 7.19 17.92
C ALA A 165 -14.65 8.11 18.94
N GLN A 166 -14.54 9.43 18.78
CA GLN A 166 -15.19 10.40 19.66
C GLN A 166 -16.71 10.37 19.53
N ALA A 167 -17.23 10.02 18.35
CA ALA A 167 -18.67 9.87 18.11
C ALA A 167 -19.28 8.59 18.74
N VAL A 168 -18.46 7.64 19.22
CA VAL A 168 -18.96 6.42 19.87
C VAL A 168 -19.51 6.76 21.26
N PRO A 169 -20.81 6.51 21.53
CA PRO A 169 -21.40 6.73 22.83
C PRO A 169 -20.89 5.70 23.84
N GLU A 170 -20.92 6.08 25.12
CA GLU A 170 -20.59 5.20 26.23
C GLU A 170 -21.47 3.93 26.22
N GLN A 171 -20.84 2.77 26.40
CA GLN A 171 -21.53 1.49 26.38
C GLN A 171 -21.97 1.11 27.80
N ILE A 172 -23.28 0.91 27.97
CA ILE A 172 -23.87 0.53 29.26
C ILE A 172 -23.96 -1.00 29.34
N SER A 173 -23.40 -1.57 30.41
CA SER A 173 -23.55 -2.99 30.72
C SER A 173 -24.45 -3.16 31.96
N SER A 174 -25.30 -4.19 31.95
CA SER A 174 -26.22 -4.47 33.05
C SER A 174 -25.95 -5.86 33.62
N PHE A 175 -25.94 -5.97 34.94
CA PHE A 175 -25.78 -7.24 35.65
C PHE A 175 -27.03 -7.60 36.44
N GLN A 176 -27.30 -8.90 36.54
CA GLN A 176 -28.34 -9.46 37.40
C GLN A 176 -27.78 -9.79 38.79
N ARG A 177 -28.64 -9.82 39.82
CA ARG A 177 -28.23 -10.17 41.20
C ARG A 177 -27.55 -11.54 41.21
N GLY A 178 -26.33 -11.62 41.76
CA GLY A 178 -25.53 -12.84 41.90
C GLY A 178 -24.20 -12.84 41.14
N GLN A 179 -23.94 -11.86 40.27
CA GLN A 179 -22.67 -11.73 39.55
C GLN A 179 -21.69 -10.82 40.33
N ILE A 180 -20.44 -11.27 40.49
CA ILE A 180 -19.36 -10.53 41.18
C ILE A 180 -18.68 -9.60 40.17
N VAL A 181 -18.63 -8.30 40.46
CA VAL A 181 -17.83 -7.33 39.71
C VAL A 181 -16.42 -7.34 40.29
N VAL A 182 -15.43 -7.76 39.50
CA VAL A 182 -14.02 -7.73 39.90
C VAL A 182 -13.40 -6.44 39.38
N GLU A 183 -13.11 -5.51 40.29
CA GLU A 183 -12.30 -4.33 39.99
C GLU A 183 -10.82 -4.73 40.06
N LEU A 184 -10.18 -4.86 38.90
CA LEU A 184 -8.74 -5.10 38.81
C LEU A 184 -8.00 -3.78 39.11
N ARG A 185 -7.74 -3.52 40.40
CA ARG A 185 -6.79 -2.49 40.79
C ARG A 185 -5.38 -2.98 40.47
N HIS A 186 -4.77 -2.42 39.43
CA HIS A 186 -3.37 -2.68 39.12
C HIS A 186 -2.48 -1.83 40.03
N GLU A 187 -2.11 -2.37 41.19
CA GLU A 187 -1.03 -1.82 42.01
C GLU A 187 0.30 -2.30 41.43
N THR A 188 1.04 -1.43 40.75
CA THR A 188 2.47 -1.66 40.46
C THR A 188 3.26 -1.52 41.76
N GLY A 189 3.23 -2.57 42.58
CA GLY A 189 4.14 -2.78 43.69
C GLY A 189 5.27 -3.70 43.26
N ALA A 190 6.50 -3.20 43.28
CA ALA A 190 7.68 -4.03 43.16
C ALA A 190 7.69 -5.06 44.31
N SER A 191 7.93 -6.32 43.95
CA SER A 191 8.05 -7.50 44.81
C SER A 191 6.75 -8.09 45.37
N GLY A 192 6.54 -9.38 45.10
CA GLY A 192 5.72 -10.25 45.94
C GLY A 192 4.53 -10.90 45.25
N CYS A 193 4.77 -11.85 44.35
CA CYS A 193 3.80 -12.91 44.10
C CYS A 193 3.58 -13.68 45.42
N ARG A 194 2.53 -13.37 46.16
CA ARG A 194 2.02 -14.23 47.23
C ARG A 194 0.58 -14.63 46.94
N GLY A 195 0.47 -15.91 46.58
CA GLY A 195 -0.70 -16.78 46.56
C GLY A 195 -2.08 -16.16 46.74
N ALA A 196 -2.76 -15.89 45.64
CA ALA A 196 -4.21 -15.85 45.62
C ALA A 196 -4.73 -17.29 45.59
N ARG A 197 -5.10 -17.81 46.77
CA ARG A 197 -5.91 -19.02 46.88
C ARG A 197 -7.35 -18.65 46.50
N THR A 198 -7.73 -18.89 45.25
CA THR A 198 -9.14 -18.95 44.85
C THR A 198 -9.37 -20.22 44.03
N THR A 199 -10.45 -20.92 44.34
CA THR A 199 -10.94 -22.08 43.58
C THR A 199 -11.44 -21.59 42.22
N TRP A 200 -10.68 -21.84 41.17
CA TRP A 200 -11.08 -21.59 39.79
C TRP A 200 -11.76 -22.84 39.19
N PRO A 201 -12.77 -22.69 38.32
CA PRO A 201 -13.18 -23.78 37.43
C PRO A 201 -12.04 -24.09 36.44
N ALA A 202 -11.82 -25.38 36.17
CA ALA A 202 -10.64 -25.93 35.48
C ALA A 202 -10.35 -25.37 34.07
N SER A 203 -11.26 -24.63 33.44
CA SER A 203 -11.07 -24.03 32.12
C SER A 203 -10.23 -22.74 32.14
N ALA A 204 -10.14 -22.03 33.26
CA ALA A 204 -9.40 -20.77 33.36
C ALA A 204 -7.93 -20.93 33.82
N ALA A 205 -7.57 -22.08 34.41
CA ALA A 205 -6.22 -22.32 34.91
C ALA A 205 -5.16 -22.45 33.79
N ARG A 206 -5.55 -22.83 32.57
CA ARG A 206 -4.61 -23.04 31.46
C ARG A 206 -4.06 -21.74 30.85
N SER A 207 -4.83 -20.66 30.82
CA SER A 207 -4.35 -19.38 30.25
C SER A 207 -3.48 -18.58 31.22
N ALA A 208 -3.71 -18.68 32.54
CA ALA A 208 -2.94 -17.93 33.54
C ALA A 208 -1.53 -18.51 33.81
N LEU A 209 -1.34 -19.82 33.66
CA LEU A 209 -0.02 -20.45 33.78
C LEU A 209 0.89 -20.14 32.57
N SER A 210 0.30 -20.02 31.37
CA SER A 210 1.02 -19.62 30.14
C SER A 210 1.67 -18.25 30.26
N ASP A 211 1.02 -17.30 30.94
CA ASP A 211 1.48 -15.91 31.06
C ASP A 211 2.56 -15.73 32.15
N CYS A 212 2.62 -16.65 33.13
CA CYS A 212 3.66 -16.67 34.16
C CYS A 212 4.98 -17.29 33.65
N ASP A 213 4.94 -18.33 32.83
CA ASP A 213 6.16 -18.94 32.27
C ASP A 213 6.81 -18.06 31.19
N ALA A 214 6.01 -17.32 30.40
CA ALA A 214 6.52 -16.38 29.41
C ALA A 214 7.33 -15.22 30.03
N ARG A 215 7.07 -14.86 31.29
CA ARG A 215 7.84 -13.82 32.01
C ARG A 215 9.09 -14.35 32.72
N ARG A 216 9.20 -15.66 33.02
CA ARG A 216 10.47 -16.24 33.53
C ARG A 216 11.55 -16.26 32.46
N HIS A 217 11.19 -16.55 31.21
CA HIS A 217 12.16 -16.62 30.12
C HIS A 217 12.77 -15.27 29.71
N ARG A 218 12.11 -14.14 29.98
CA ARG A 218 12.65 -12.80 29.63
C ARG A 218 13.66 -12.24 30.65
N VAL A 219 13.81 -12.86 31.82
CA VAL A 219 14.74 -12.38 32.87
C VAL A 219 16.09 -13.13 32.84
N ALA A 220 16.24 -14.20 32.05
CA ALA A 220 17.45 -15.03 32.06
C ALA A 220 18.52 -14.67 30.99
N ASP A 221 18.25 -13.80 30.01
CA ASP A 221 19.19 -13.51 28.90
C ASP A 221 19.97 -12.18 29.03
N GLY A 222 20.16 -11.68 30.25
CA GLY A 222 20.83 -10.41 30.52
C GLY A 222 22.01 -10.50 31.49
N ALA A 223 22.91 -11.49 31.34
CA ALA A 223 24.14 -11.54 32.13
C ALA A 223 25.31 -12.17 31.34
N GLY A 224 26.22 -11.31 30.89
CA GLY A 224 27.55 -11.63 30.34
C GLY A 224 28.09 -10.35 29.68
N ASP A 225 29.30 -9.87 29.88
CA ASP A 225 30.52 -10.41 30.48
C ASP A 225 31.41 -9.19 30.78
N VAL A 226 32.10 -9.18 31.93
CA VAL A 226 33.05 -8.13 32.34
C VAL A 226 34.46 -8.66 32.08
N ARG A 227 35.25 -7.97 31.24
CA ARG A 227 36.71 -8.15 31.19
C ARG A 227 37.46 -6.82 31.27
N HIS A 228 38.33 -6.78 32.28
CA HIS A 228 39.31 -5.75 32.64
C HIS A 228 40.35 -5.45 31.56
N VAL A 229 40.88 -4.22 31.54
CA VAL A 229 42.34 -3.96 31.47
C VAL A 229 42.71 -2.74 32.33
N PHE A 230 43.72 -2.93 33.18
CA PHE A 230 44.43 -1.97 34.04
C PHE A 230 45.51 -1.19 33.26
N GLY A 231 45.85 0.03 33.69
CA GLY A 231 47.19 0.62 33.48
C GLY A 231 47.26 2.16 33.59
N PRO A 232 48.30 2.77 34.20
CA PRO A 232 48.11 3.96 35.05
C PRO A 232 48.64 5.29 34.49
N LEU A 233 48.28 6.33 35.24
CA LEU A 233 48.67 7.75 35.18
C LEU A 233 50.19 7.98 35.24
N ALA A 234 50.62 8.98 34.47
CA ALA A 234 51.59 9.99 34.87
C ALA A 234 51.10 11.35 34.37
#